data_AF-A0A950KT80-F1
#
_entry.id   AF-A0A950KT80-F1
#
_cell.length_a   1.000
_cell.length_b   1.000
_cell.length_c   1.000
_cell.angle_alpha   90.00
_cell.angle_beta   90.00
_cell.angle_gamma   90.00
#
_symmetry.space_group_name_H-M   'P 1'
#
loop_
_entity.id
_entity.type
_entity.pdbx_description
1 polymer ?
#
loop_
_entity_poly.entity_id
_entity_poly.type
_entity_poly.pdbx_seq_one_letter_code
_entity_poly.pdbx_strand_id
1 'polypeptide(L)' 'MRYVWDEAKNRINIAKHGLNFADAARVLTGRCVTFVDDRVDYGEERFISIGTLVSVRSAAKLWWWSIPHAAPT' A
#
# COMPACT_ATOMS: atom_id res chain seq x y z
N MET A 1 3.28 -10.18 9.73
CA MET A 1 2.41 -9.92 8.56
C MET A 1 3.19 -10.26 7.29
N ARG A 2 2.64 -11.08 6.39
CA ARG A 2 3.26 -11.37 5.08
C ARG A 2 2.53 -10.55 4.03
N TYR A 3 3.27 -9.69 3.33
CA TYR A 3 2.74 -8.92 2.20
C TYR A 3 3.06 -9.68 0.91
N VAL A 4 2.06 -9.87 0.05
CA VAL A 4 2.20 -10.56 -1.23
C VAL A 4 1.77 -9.60 -2.33
N TRP A 5 2.58 -9.50 -3.37
CA TRP A 5 2.30 -8.70 -4.55
C TRP A 5 2.85 -9.38 -5.80
N ASP A 6 2.35 -8.94 -6.96
CA ASP A 6 2.89 -9.31 -8.26
C ASP A 6 4.08 -8.41 -8.62
N GLU A 7 5.20 -9.00 -9.05
CA GLU A 7 6.41 -8.21 -9.34
C GLU A 7 6.32 -7.37 -10.62
N ALA A 8 5.49 -7.76 -11.60
CA ALA A 8 5.24 -6.89 -12.74
C ALA A 8 4.48 -5.63 -12.28
N LYS A 9 3.52 -5.77 -11.33
CA LYS A 9 2.85 -4.63 -10.70
C LYS A 9 3.81 -3.76 -9.90
N ASN A 10 4.73 -4.37 -9.14
CA ASN A 10 5.73 -3.63 -8.38
C ASN A 10 6.61 -2.76 -9.30
N ARG A 11 7.09 -3.32 -10.42
CA ARG A 11 7.85 -2.55 -11.42
C ARG A 11 7.06 -1.39 -12.01
N ILE A 12 5.78 -1.59 -12.31
CA ILE A 12 4.89 -0.52 -12.80
C ILE A 12 4.72 0.56 -11.73
N ASN A 13 4.55 0.17 -10.46
CA ASN A 13 4.41 1.10 -9.34
C ASN A 13 5.67 1.94 -9.13
N ILE A 14 6.85 1.32 -9.21
CA ILE A 14 8.14 2.01 -9.16
C ILE A 14 8.27 2.99 -10.33
N ALA A 15 7.94 2.57 -11.55
CA ALA A 15 8.04 3.42 -12.73
C ALA A 15 7.09 4.63 -12.68
N LYS A 16 5.87 4.46 -12.15
CA LYS A 16 4.87 5.53 -12.08
C LYS A 16 5.04 6.45 -10.88
N HIS A 17 5.49 5.92 -9.75
CA HIS A 17 5.41 6.59 -8.45
C HIS A 17 6.73 6.64 -7.69
N GLY A 18 7.78 5.98 -8.17
CA GLY A 18 9.10 5.93 -7.53
C GLY A 18 9.13 5.12 -6.23
N LEU A 19 8.07 4.38 -5.92
CA LEU A 19 7.93 3.60 -4.69
C LEU A 19 7.70 2.14 -5.02
N ASN A 20 8.39 1.25 -4.31
CA ASN A 20 8.12 -0.19 -4.38
C ASN A 20 7.14 -0.61 -3.27
N PHE A 21 6.59 -1.83 -3.37
CA PHE A 21 5.65 -2.33 -2.36
C PHE A 21 6.32 -2.70 -1.03
N ALA A 22 7.64 -2.92 -0.99
CA ALA A 22 8.35 -3.10 0.27
C ALA A 22 8.38 -1.79 1.09
N ASP A 23 8.45 -0.63 0.44
CA ASP A 23 8.33 0.67 1.11
C ASP A 23 6.92 0.87 1.68
N ALA A 24 5.90 0.39 0.97
CA ALA A 24 4.52 0.39 1.48
C ALA A 24 4.38 -0.43 2.76
N ALA A 25 4.99 -1.62 2.80
CA ALA A 25 5.02 -2.44 4.01
C ALA A 25 5.63 -1.69 5.20
N ARG A 26 6.69 -0.89 4.97
CA ARG A 26 7.32 -0.08 6.03
C ARG A 26 6.39 1.02 6.54
N VAL A 27 5.63 1.67 5.66
CA VAL A 27 4.61 2.66 6.03
C VAL A 27 3.51 2.02 6.89
N LEU A 28 3.03 0.84 6.48
CA LEU A 28 1.97 0.10 7.19
C LEU A 28 2.42 -0.39 8.57
N THR A 29 3.71 -0.69 8.75
CA THR A 29 4.27 -1.04 10.07
C THR A 29 4.59 0.18 10.95
N GLY A 30 4.55 1.39 10.39
CA GLY A 30 4.85 2.64 11.09
C GLY A 30 3.60 3.34 11.62
N ARG A 31 3.73 4.63 11.94
CA ARG A 31 2.57 5.47 12.26
C ARG A 31 1.81 5.78 10.97
N CYS A 32 0.73 5.06 10.74
CA CYS A 32 -0.18 5.29 9.62
C CYS A 32 -1.63 5.37 10.10
N VAL A 33 -2.47 6.01 9.29
CA VAL A 33 -3.93 6.02 9.43
C VAL A 33 -4.48 5.22 8.26
N THR A 34 -5.34 4.25 8.57
CA THR A 34 -5.99 3.38 7.59
C THR A 34 -7.49 3.57 7.65
N PHE A 35 -8.15 3.67 6.50
CA PHE A 35 -9.59 3.81 6.38
C PHE A 35 -10.11 3.07 5.15
N VAL A 36 -11.40 2.72 5.16
CA VAL A 36 -12.08 2.06 4.04
C VAL A 36 -12.16 3.01 2.85
N ASP A 37 -11.88 2.50 1.66
CA ASP A 37 -12.06 3.21 0.40
C ASP A 37 -13.45 2.94 -0.16
N ASP A 38 -14.39 3.81 0.16
CA ASP A 38 -15.81 3.75 -0.25
C ASP A 38 -16.13 4.64 -1.46
N ARG A 39 -15.09 5.17 -2.13
CA ARG A 39 -15.27 6.14 -3.24
C ARG A 39 -15.95 5.55 -4.46
N VAL A 40 -15.81 4.25 -4.68
CA VAL A 40 -16.45 3.48 -5.76
C VAL A 40 -16.70 2.08 -5.23
N ASP A 41 -17.78 1.44 -5.69
CA ASP A 41 -18.01 0.03 -5.42
C ASP A 41 -17.14 -0.83 -6.34
N TYR A 42 -16.10 -1.43 -5.77
CA TYR A 42 -15.15 -2.29 -6.48
C TYR A 42 -15.52 -3.77 -6.43
N GLY A 43 -16.64 -4.14 -5.79
CA GLY A 43 -17.02 -5.53 -5.55
C GLY A 43 -16.14 -6.27 -4.54
N GLU A 44 -15.22 -5.56 -3.87
CA GLU A 44 -14.35 -6.07 -2.80
C GLU A 44 -14.03 -4.93 -1.82
N GLU A 45 -13.75 -5.27 -0.56
CA GLU A 45 -13.35 -4.27 0.45
C GLU A 45 -11.93 -3.77 0.21
N ARG A 46 -11.75 -2.45 0.17
CA ARG A 46 -10.46 -1.81 -0.08
C ARG A 46 -10.14 -0.82 1.02
N PHE A 47 -8.85 -0.66 1.29
CA PHE A 47 -8.35 0.23 2.33
C PHE A 47 -7.32 1.19 1.76
N ILE A 48 -7.39 2.45 2.19
CA ILE A 48 -6.34 3.45 1.99
C ILE A 48 -5.57 3.57 3.28
N SER A 49 -4.25 3.47 3.20
CA SER A 49 -3.34 3.75 4.33
C SER A 49 -2.44 4.93 3.99
N ILE A 50 -2.41 5.91 4.89
CA ILE A 50 -1.57 7.11 4.78
C ILE A 50 -0.62 7.11 5.96
N GLY A 51 0.67 7.14 5.70
CA GLY A 51 1.69 7.21 6.74
C GLY A 51 2.98 7.81 6.24
N THR A 52 3.91 8.03 7.16
CA THR A 52 5.21 8.61 6.86
C THR A 52 6.22 7.50 6.57
N LEU A 53 6.86 7.56 5.40
CA LEU A 53 8.04 6.76 5.11
C LEU A 53 9.27 7.55 5.56
N VAL A 54 9.99 7.07 6.58
CA VAL A 54 11.29 7.66 6.97
C VAL A 54 12.35 7.15 6.00
N SER A 55 12.32 7.72 4.80
CA SER A 55 13.41 7.70 3.83
C SER A 55 13.64 9.15 3.44
N VAL A 56 14.89 9.52 3.15
CA VAL A 56 15.39 10.90 3.13
C VAL A 56 14.66 11.88 2.19
N ARG A 57 13.68 11.42 1.41
CA ARG A 57 12.75 12.23 0.61
C ARG A 57 11.40 11.51 0.51
N SER A 58 10.32 12.23 0.82
CA SER A 58 8.93 11.97 0.38
C SER A 58 7.99 11.20 1.33
N ALA A 59 6.83 11.81 1.60
CA ALA A 59 5.65 11.14 2.13
C ALA A 59 5.09 10.18 1.07
N ALA A 60 4.82 8.93 1.46
CA ALA A 60 4.27 7.92 0.57
C ALA A 60 2.74 8.04 0.54
N LYS A 61 2.18 8.44 -0.61
CA LYS A 61 0.75 8.37 -0.90
C LYS A 61 0.52 7.13 -1.77
N LEU A 62 0.15 6.01 -1.17
CA LEU A 62 -0.15 4.78 -1.91
C LEU A 62 -1.52 4.88 -2.58
N TRP A 63 -1.55 4.81 -3.92
CA TRP A 63 -2.76 4.67 -4.73
C TRP A 63 -2.80 3.25 -5.34
N TRP A 64 -3.91 2.54 -5.08
CA TRP A 64 -4.54 1.46 -5.85
C TRP A 64 -3.79 0.14 -6.18
N TRP A 65 -3.94 -0.89 -5.34
CA TRP A 65 -4.46 -2.24 -5.69
C TRP A 65 -4.59 -3.11 -4.42
N SER A 66 -5.64 -3.93 -4.38
CA SER A 66 -5.99 -4.89 -3.32
C SER A 66 -4.76 -5.58 -2.73
N ILE A 67 -4.37 -5.23 -1.49
CA ILE A 67 -3.51 -6.10 -0.67
C ILE A 67 -4.48 -7.14 -0.12
N PRO A 68 -4.43 -8.41 -0.56
CA PRO A 68 -5.21 -9.45 0.11
C PRO A 68 -4.77 -9.44 1.57
N HIS A 69 -5.73 -9.16 2.46
CA HIS A 69 -5.51 -9.26 3.89
C HIS A 69 -4.82 -10.60 4.17
N ALA A 70 -3.64 -10.54 4.80
CA ALA A 70 -3.08 -11.72 5.44
C ALA A 70 -4.13 -12.15 6.47
N ALA A 71 -4.77 -13.30 6.21
CA ALA A 71 -5.70 -13.90 7.16
C ALA A 71 -4.99 -14.04 8.52
N PRO A 72 -5.59 -13.57 9.62
CA PRO A 72 -5.08 -13.89 10.94
C PRO A 72 -5.32 -15.38 11.19
N THR A 73 -4.25 -16.13 11.41
CA THR A 73 -4.32 -17.39 12.19
C THR A 73 -4.37 -17.03 13.66
#